data_AF-A0A421E6S3-F1
#
_entry.id   AF-A0A421E6S3-F1
#
_cell.length_a   1.000
_cell.length_b   1.000
_cell.length_c   1.000
_cell.angle_alpha   90.00
_cell.angle_beta   90.00
_cell.angle_gamma   90.00
#
_symmetry.space_group_name_H-M   'P 1'
#
loop_
_entity.id
_entity.type
_entity.pdbx_description
1 polymer ?
#
loop_
_entity_poly.entity_id
_entity_poly.type
_entity_poly.pdbx_seq_one_letter_code
_entity_poly.pdbx_strand_id
1 'polypeptide(L)'
;MKYVPTTVGFTRMIVSLMLVVAAVGAVASPVAAQSDQPDWAVQMFEDMGPMVETYNANVDPEDFGFIAGELQGEKVNLVVDDPANGTEASVSFSMNNALQMQELALGTRDDATIQMNTDKATMDRVIASNNPTVEFKNAVTAGEISVSGIGLLGGVKWYAINVVADVLRGIFG
;
A
#
# COMPACT_ATOMS: atom_id res chain seq x y z
N MET A 1 -64.08 3.28 20.89
CA MET A 1 -62.91 4.15 20.69
C MET A 1 -61.90 3.32 19.89
N LYS A 2 -61.70 3.55 18.58
CA LYS A 2 -60.82 4.58 17.94
C LYS A 2 -59.40 4.47 18.51
N TYR A 3 -58.34 4.20 17.74
CA TYR A 3 -57.91 4.90 16.51
C TYR A 3 -56.88 4.02 15.77
N VAL A 4 -56.86 4.07 14.42
CA VAL A 4 -55.71 3.66 13.58
C VAL A 4 -55.00 4.93 13.13
N PRO A 5 -53.66 4.96 13.10
CA PRO A 5 -52.97 5.53 11.95
C PRO A 5 -51.81 4.63 11.46
N THR A 6 -51.80 4.17 10.22
CA THR A 6 -51.28 4.76 8.96
C THR A 6 -49.78 4.49 8.71
N THR A 7 -49.53 3.96 7.52
CA THR A 7 -48.25 3.82 6.82
C THR A 7 -47.56 5.17 6.54
N VAL A 8 -46.28 5.04 6.16
CA VAL A 8 -45.43 5.92 5.30
C VAL A 8 -44.40 6.81 6.00
N GLY A 9 -43.14 6.63 5.57
CA GLY A 9 -42.01 7.56 5.71
C GLY A 9 -40.67 6.81 5.79
N PHE A 10 -40.21 6.13 4.73
CA PHE A 10 -39.15 6.66 3.86
C PHE A 10 -38.13 7.53 4.63
N THR A 11 -36.97 6.98 5.03
CA THR A 11 -35.65 7.64 5.01
C THR A 11 -34.56 6.69 5.57
N ARG A 12 -33.73 6.20 4.64
CA ARG A 12 -32.27 5.98 4.74
C ARG A 12 -31.67 5.61 6.10
N MET A 13 -31.10 4.41 6.23
CA MET A 13 -29.70 4.29 6.67
C MET A 13 -29.12 2.90 6.40
N ILE A 14 -28.25 2.89 5.38
CA ILE A 14 -26.97 2.19 5.22
C ILE A 14 -26.90 0.72 5.68
N VAL A 15 -26.67 -0.11 4.67
CA VAL A 15 -26.21 -1.50 4.70
C VAL A 15 -25.04 -1.66 5.67
N SER A 16 -25.28 -2.34 6.78
CA SER A 16 -24.22 -2.87 7.64
C SER A 16 -23.52 -4.01 6.91
N LEU A 17 -22.44 -3.72 6.18
CA LEU A 17 -21.53 -4.74 5.68
C LEU A 17 -20.67 -5.20 6.88
N MET A 18 -21.17 -6.19 7.62
CA MET A 18 -20.34 -6.96 8.55
C MET A 18 -19.31 -7.74 7.73
N LEU A 19 -18.10 -7.19 7.64
CA LEU A 19 -16.93 -7.92 7.16
C LEU A 19 -16.50 -8.86 8.29
N VAL A 20 -16.89 -10.12 8.16
CA VAL A 20 -16.46 -11.20 9.06
C VAL A 20 -15.00 -11.50 8.73
N VAL A 21 -14.08 -10.85 9.47
CA VAL A 21 -12.67 -11.24 9.49
C VAL A 21 -12.55 -12.44 10.41
N ALA A 22 -12.32 -13.61 9.82
CA ALA A 22 -11.98 -14.82 10.57
C ALA A 22 -10.58 -14.63 11.17
N ALA A 23 -10.52 -14.47 12.49
CA ALA A 23 -9.30 -14.19 13.23
C ALA A 23 -8.43 -15.44 13.45
N VAL A 24 -7.12 -15.33 13.20
CA VAL A 24 -6.08 -15.84 14.11
C VAL A 24 -4.92 -14.85 14.10
N GLY A 25 -4.79 -14.06 15.18
CA GLY A 25 -3.74 -13.04 15.33
C GLY A 25 -4.35 -11.67 15.65
N ALA A 26 -4.76 -11.45 16.89
CA ALA A 26 -5.21 -10.15 17.35
C ALA A 26 -4.00 -9.20 17.45
N VAL A 27 -3.66 -8.53 16.35
CA VAL A 27 -2.89 -7.29 16.40
C VAL A 27 -3.88 -6.15 16.56
N ALA A 28 -3.81 -5.48 17.71
CA ALA A 28 -4.55 -4.25 17.93
C ALA A 28 -3.98 -3.19 16.99
N SER A 29 -4.58 -2.99 15.82
CA SER A 29 -4.23 -1.85 14.97
C SER A 29 -4.62 -0.56 15.71
N PRO A 30 -3.69 0.38 15.94
CA PRO A 30 -3.96 1.57 16.72
C PRO A 30 -4.87 2.48 15.91
N VAL A 31 -6.11 2.64 16.35
CA VAL A 31 -7.11 3.56 15.78
C VAL A 31 -6.59 5.01 15.66
N ALA A 32 -5.54 5.36 16.41
CA ALA A 32 -4.85 6.65 16.34
C ALA A 32 -4.08 6.89 15.03
N ALA A 33 -3.54 5.85 14.37
CA ALA A 33 -2.84 6.03 13.09
C ALA A 33 -3.81 6.41 11.95
N GLN A 34 -5.10 6.10 12.10
CA GLN A 34 -6.14 6.43 11.13
C GLN A 34 -6.59 7.90 11.22
N SER A 35 -6.46 8.57 12.38
CA SER A 35 -6.95 9.95 12.56
C SER A 35 -6.07 11.04 11.96
N ASP A 36 -4.80 10.74 11.68
CA ASP A 36 -3.86 11.68 11.05
C ASP A 36 -3.76 11.49 9.53
N GLN A 37 -4.49 10.52 8.97
CA GLN A 37 -4.51 10.22 7.54
C GLN A 37 -5.55 11.08 6.81
N PRO A 38 -5.25 11.59 5.60
CA PRO A 38 -6.22 12.33 4.81
C PRO A 38 -7.35 11.41 4.31
N ASP A 39 -8.53 11.97 4.01
CA ASP A 39 -9.70 11.18 3.57
C ASP A 39 -9.40 10.28 2.36
N TRP A 40 -8.55 10.74 1.44
CA TRP A 40 -8.16 9.97 0.26
C TRP A 40 -7.28 8.76 0.59
N ALA A 41 -6.61 8.74 1.75
CA ALA A 41 -5.83 7.58 2.21
C ALA A 41 -6.73 6.38 2.49
N VAL A 42 -7.94 6.63 3.02
CA VAL A 42 -8.93 5.57 3.27
C VAL A 42 -9.38 4.96 1.95
N GLN A 43 -9.70 5.79 0.96
CA GLN A 43 -10.08 5.32 -0.37
C GLN A 43 -8.94 4.53 -1.03
N MET A 44 -7.70 5.06 -0.99
CA MET A 44 -6.52 4.36 -1.51
C MET A 44 -6.34 2.99 -0.85
N PHE A 45 -6.48 2.91 0.48
CA PHE A 45 -6.39 1.65 1.21
C PHE A 45 -7.48 0.65 0.82
N GLU A 46 -8.72 1.11 0.67
CA GLU A 46 -9.83 0.27 0.19
C GLU A 46 -9.59 -0.24 -1.23
N ASP A 47 -9.03 0.58 -2.11
CA ASP A 47 -8.69 0.22 -3.49
C ASP A 47 -7.52 -0.77 -3.57
N MET A 48 -6.58 -0.71 -2.62
CA MET A 48 -5.45 -1.64 -2.54
C MET A 48 -5.85 -3.05 -2.13
N GLY A 49 -6.92 -3.22 -1.33
CA GLY A 49 -7.34 -4.53 -0.82
C GLY A 49 -7.54 -5.59 -1.92
N PRO A 50 -8.38 -5.34 -2.94
CA PRO A 50 -8.56 -6.24 -4.10
C PRO A 50 -7.28 -6.46 -4.91
N MET A 51 -6.39 -5.46 -4.95
CA MET A 51 -5.11 -5.57 -5.67
C MET A 51 -4.14 -6.50 -4.94
N VAL A 52 -4.12 -6.47 -3.61
CA VAL A 52 -3.30 -7.38 -2.80
C VAL A 52 -3.68 -8.84 -3.06
N GLU A 53 -4.98 -9.14 -3.14
CA GLU A 53 -5.45 -10.49 -3.48
C GLU A 53 -4.98 -10.91 -4.87
N THR A 54 -5.19 -10.04 -5.85
CA THR A 54 -4.78 -10.29 -7.24
C THR A 54 -3.25 -10.45 -7.36
N TYR A 55 -2.49 -9.61 -6.67
CA TYR A 55 -1.04 -9.68 -6.61
C TYR A 55 -0.59 -11.00 -5.99
N ASN A 56 -1.10 -11.35 -4.80
CA ASN A 56 -0.71 -12.57 -4.10
C ASN A 56 -1.05 -13.86 -4.86
N ALA A 57 -2.08 -13.82 -5.71
CA ALA A 57 -2.46 -14.94 -6.58
C ALA A 57 -1.53 -15.11 -7.79
N ASN A 58 -0.85 -14.04 -8.22
CA ASN A 58 -0.05 -14.02 -9.45
C ASN A 58 1.44 -13.72 -9.23
N VAL A 59 1.86 -13.42 -8.00
CA VAL A 59 3.25 -13.07 -7.70
C VAL A 59 4.17 -14.27 -7.90
N ASP A 60 5.20 -14.07 -8.70
CA ASP A 60 6.31 -14.99 -8.86
C ASP A 60 7.61 -14.27 -8.46
N PRO A 61 8.35 -14.72 -7.43
CA PRO A 61 9.64 -14.15 -7.07
C PRO A 61 10.64 -14.07 -8.24
N GLU A 62 10.56 -14.97 -9.22
CA GLU A 62 11.45 -14.95 -10.39
C GLU A 62 11.28 -13.67 -11.23
N ASP A 63 10.07 -13.09 -11.27
CA ASP A 63 9.78 -11.85 -12.00
C ASP A 63 10.50 -10.61 -11.43
N PHE A 64 10.96 -10.71 -10.18
CA PHE A 64 11.69 -9.66 -9.46
C PHE A 64 13.21 -9.84 -9.51
N GLY A 65 13.69 -10.94 -10.11
CA GLY A 65 15.12 -11.20 -10.31
C GLY A 65 15.94 -11.08 -9.02
N PHE A 66 17.06 -10.36 -9.09
CA PHE A 66 17.94 -10.19 -7.93
C PHE A 66 17.31 -9.38 -6.78
N ILE A 67 16.26 -8.59 -7.05
CA ILE A 67 15.59 -7.77 -6.04
C ILE A 67 14.66 -8.63 -5.16
N ALA A 68 14.21 -9.80 -5.64
CA ALA A 68 13.35 -10.70 -4.88
C ALA A 68 13.92 -11.00 -3.49
N GLY A 69 15.21 -11.35 -3.41
CA GLY A 69 15.88 -11.66 -2.14
C GLY A 69 15.98 -10.46 -1.18
N GLU A 70 15.88 -9.23 -1.69
CA GLU A 70 15.90 -8.00 -0.88
C GLU A 70 14.50 -7.58 -0.39
N LEU A 71 13.44 -8.19 -0.91
CA LEU A 71 12.04 -7.92 -0.51
C LEU A 71 11.45 -9.05 0.35
N GLN A 72 12.04 -10.25 0.31
CA GLN A 72 11.58 -11.40 1.08
C GLN A 72 11.69 -11.16 2.58
N GLY A 73 10.57 -11.33 3.30
CA GLY A 73 10.54 -11.20 4.76
C GLY A 73 10.53 -9.74 5.26
N GLU A 74 10.51 -8.77 4.35
CA GLU A 74 10.54 -7.35 4.72
C GLU A 74 9.19 -6.86 5.25
N LYS A 75 9.25 -5.87 6.13
CA LYS A 75 8.11 -5.14 6.68
C LYS A 75 8.13 -3.74 6.11
N VAL A 76 7.07 -3.37 5.40
CA VAL A 76 7.03 -2.19 4.55
C VAL A 76 6.15 -1.11 5.16
N ASN A 77 6.67 0.12 5.18
CA ASN A 77 5.87 1.34 5.21
C ASN A 77 5.88 1.95 3.81
N LEU A 78 4.72 2.09 3.18
CA LEU A 78 4.53 2.84 1.95
C LEU A 78 3.97 4.21 2.29
N VAL A 79 4.70 5.25 1.91
CA VAL A 79 4.36 6.65 2.09
C VAL A 79 4.05 7.25 0.71
N VAL A 80 2.91 7.92 0.61
CA VAL A 80 2.39 8.49 -0.63
C VAL A 80 2.15 9.98 -0.42
N ASP A 81 2.95 10.79 -1.09
CA ASP A 81 2.88 12.25 -1.05
C ASP A 81 1.85 12.78 -2.05
N ASP A 82 0.99 13.70 -1.63
CA ASP A 82 0.20 14.54 -2.52
C ASP A 82 0.75 15.98 -2.50
N PRO A 83 1.77 16.28 -3.32
CA PRO A 83 2.41 17.59 -3.31
C PRO A 83 1.46 18.71 -3.76
N ALA A 84 0.38 18.39 -4.49
CA ALA A 84 -0.59 19.39 -4.92
C ALA A 84 -1.44 19.91 -3.75
N ASN A 85 -1.68 19.06 -2.75
CA ASN A 85 -2.50 19.40 -1.58
C ASN A 85 -1.69 19.49 -0.28
N GLY A 86 -0.40 19.14 -0.29
CA GLY A 86 0.47 19.16 0.89
C GLY A 86 0.06 18.13 1.94
N THR A 87 -0.53 17.01 1.52
CA THR A 87 -0.96 15.92 2.40
C THR A 87 -0.18 14.65 2.09
N GLU A 88 -0.02 13.80 3.10
CA GLU A 88 0.67 12.51 2.97
C GLU A 88 -0.27 11.40 3.45
N ALA A 89 -0.28 10.27 2.75
CA ALA A 89 -0.92 9.04 3.21
C ALA A 89 0.13 7.97 3.45
N SER A 90 -0.17 7.04 4.36
CA SER A 90 0.67 5.88 4.60
C SER A 90 -0.14 4.61 4.75
N VAL A 91 0.42 3.51 4.25
CA VAL A 91 -0.06 2.15 4.46
C VAL A 91 1.12 1.26 4.78
N SER A 92 0.87 0.14 5.43
CA SER A 92 1.91 -0.81 5.79
C SER A 92 1.47 -2.24 5.50
N PHE A 93 2.40 -3.08 5.06
CA PHE A 93 2.21 -4.53 4.86
C PHE A 93 3.52 -5.29 5.12
N SER A 94 3.43 -6.59 5.40
CA SER A 94 4.58 -7.49 5.52
C SER A 94 4.65 -8.40 4.29
N MET A 95 5.86 -8.76 3.89
CA MET A 95 6.13 -9.66 2.76
C MET A 95 6.61 -11.01 3.31
N ASN A 96 6.05 -12.13 2.84
CA ASN A 96 6.68 -13.44 3.11
C ASN A 96 7.83 -13.75 2.13
N ASN A 97 8.42 -14.93 2.30
CA ASN A 97 9.48 -15.44 1.44
C ASN A 97 9.03 -15.72 0.00
N ALA A 98 7.72 -15.79 -0.27
CA ALA A 98 7.16 -15.89 -1.61
C ALA A 98 6.75 -14.52 -2.17
N LEU A 99 7.17 -13.42 -1.52
CA LEU A 99 6.79 -12.05 -1.83
C LEU A 99 5.29 -11.75 -1.73
N GLN A 100 4.51 -12.58 -1.04
CA GLN A 100 3.09 -12.28 -0.83
C GLN A 100 2.92 -11.25 0.28
N MET A 101 2.09 -10.25 0.01
CA MET A 101 1.70 -9.20 0.93
C MET A 101 0.74 -9.74 2.00
N GLN A 102 0.98 -9.38 3.25
CA GLN A 102 0.20 -9.75 4.43
C GLN A 102 0.05 -8.54 5.36
N GLU A 103 -0.86 -8.63 6.31
CA GLU A 103 -1.02 -7.63 7.39
C GLU A 103 -1.12 -6.19 6.85
N LEU A 104 -1.88 -6.02 5.76
CA LEU A 104 -2.16 -4.71 5.17
C LEU A 104 -2.93 -3.87 6.17
N ALA A 105 -2.39 -2.70 6.51
CA ALA A 105 -2.98 -1.76 7.44
C ALA A 105 -2.83 -0.33 6.94
N LEU A 106 -3.80 0.52 7.29
CA LEU A 106 -3.69 1.96 7.12
C LEU A 106 -2.76 2.52 8.18
N GLY A 107 -1.88 3.45 7.80
CA GLY A 107 -0.83 3.97 8.66
C GLY A 107 0.50 3.22 8.55
N THR A 108 1.53 3.79 9.17
CA THR A 108 2.85 3.17 9.31
C THR A 108 2.86 2.12 10.43
N ARG A 109 3.83 1.20 10.34
CA ARG A 109 4.23 0.30 11.44
C ARG A 109 5.59 0.70 11.98
N ASP A 110 5.77 0.55 13.29
CA ASP A 110 7.00 0.90 14.01
C ASP A 110 8.13 -0.10 13.76
N ASP A 111 7.80 -1.33 13.37
CA ASP A 111 8.74 -2.41 13.10
C ASP A 111 9.03 -2.60 11.61
N ALA A 112 8.73 -1.58 10.78
CA ALA A 112 9.11 -1.58 9.38
C ALA A 112 10.63 -1.69 9.21
N THR A 113 11.05 -2.47 8.23
CA THR A 113 12.44 -2.68 7.85
C THR A 113 12.79 -1.90 6.58
N ILE A 114 11.79 -1.58 5.75
CA ILE A 114 11.92 -0.71 4.59
C ILE A 114 10.80 0.34 4.51
N GLN A 115 11.13 1.49 3.94
CA GLN A 115 10.19 2.54 3.57
C GLN A 115 10.17 2.68 2.05
N MET A 116 9.00 2.59 1.45
CA MET A 116 8.74 2.94 0.06
C MET A 116 8.13 4.35 0.04
N ASN A 117 8.63 5.22 -0.83
CA ASN A 117 8.07 6.56 -1.02
C ASN A 117 7.69 6.77 -2.47
N THR A 118 6.52 7.35 -2.70
CA THR A 118 6.02 7.72 -4.03
C THR A 118 5.06 8.89 -3.91
N ASP A 119 4.49 9.33 -5.05
CA ASP A 119 3.46 10.35 -5.08
C ASP A 119 2.08 9.79 -5.42
N LYS A 120 1.05 10.57 -5.08
CA LYS A 120 -0.35 10.21 -5.30
C LYS A 120 -0.65 10.00 -6.78
N ALA A 121 -0.04 10.76 -7.68
CA ALA A 121 -0.27 10.61 -9.13
C ALA A 121 0.23 9.25 -9.65
N THR A 122 1.37 8.78 -9.14
CA THR A 122 1.93 7.46 -9.43
C THR A 122 1.04 6.36 -8.86
N MET A 123 0.60 6.51 -7.61
CA MET A 123 -0.30 5.53 -6.99
C MET A 123 -1.64 5.44 -7.72
N ASP A 124 -2.27 6.57 -8.03
CA ASP A 124 -3.53 6.63 -8.78
C ASP A 124 -3.39 5.94 -10.15
N ARG A 125 -2.26 6.12 -10.83
CA ARG A 125 -1.96 5.45 -12.11
C ARG A 125 -1.78 3.94 -11.97
N VAL A 126 -1.07 3.48 -10.94
CA VAL A 126 -0.92 2.04 -10.64
C VAL A 126 -2.29 1.43 -10.37
N ILE A 127 -3.09 2.09 -9.52
CA ILE A 127 -4.43 1.64 -9.14
C ILE A 127 -5.37 1.57 -10.36
N ALA A 128 -5.32 2.56 -11.24
CA ALA A 128 -6.16 2.62 -12.43
C ALA A 128 -5.67 1.70 -13.59
N SER A 129 -4.51 1.06 -13.45
CA SER A 129 -3.92 0.25 -14.51
C SER A 129 -4.70 -1.05 -14.75
N ASN A 130 -4.79 -1.46 -16.01
CA ASN A 130 -5.28 -2.81 -16.37
C ASN A 130 -4.33 -3.92 -15.92
N ASN A 131 -3.07 -3.59 -15.60
CA ASN A 131 -2.09 -4.50 -15.02
C ASN A 131 -1.28 -3.76 -13.92
N PRO A 132 -1.83 -3.64 -12.70
CA PRO A 132 -1.21 -2.89 -11.60
C PRO A 132 0.17 -3.44 -11.22
N THR A 133 0.39 -4.75 -11.28
CA THR A 133 1.69 -5.37 -10.96
C THR A 133 2.79 -4.91 -11.92
N VAL A 134 2.50 -4.91 -13.22
CA VAL A 134 3.46 -4.42 -14.24
C VAL A 134 3.68 -2.92 -14.08
N GLU A 135 2.63 -2.14 -13.81
CA GLU A 135 2.73 -0.70 -13.64
C GLU A 135 3.55 -0.31 -12.40
N PHE A 136 3.33 -0.99 -11.27
CA PHE A 136 4.11 -0.81 -10.06
C PHE A 136 5.59 -1.13 -10.30
N LYS A 137 5.88 -2.26 -10.96
CA LYS A 137 7.26 -2.64 -11.32
C LYS A 137 7.91 -1.56 -12.19
N ASN A 138 7.19 -1.06 -13.20
CA ASN A 138 7.68 0.00 -14.06
C ASN A 138 8.00 1.27 -13.26
N ALA A 139 7.10 1.69 -12.36
CA ALA A 139 7.28 2.86 -11.51
C ALA A 139 8.51 2.74 -10.58
N VAL A 140 8.75 1.57 -10.00
CA VAL A 140 9.99 1.28 -9.23
C VAL A 140 11.22 1.42 -10.13
N THR A 141 11.22 0.79 -11.31
CA THR A 141 12.38 0.85 -12.22
C THR A 141 12.64 2.23 -12.80
N ALA A 142 11.59 3.05 -12.96
CA ALA A 142 11.68 4.44 -13.43
C ALA A 142 12.17 5.40 -12.33
N GLY A 143 12.15 4.97 -11.06
CA GLY A 143 12.48 5.78 -9.89
C GLY A 143 11.33 6.64 -9.36
N GLU A 144 10.10 6.38 -9.79
CA GLU A 144 8.88 7.05 -9.31
C GLU A 144 8.42 6.46 -7.96
N ILE A 145 8.84 5.22 -7.68
CA ILE A 145 8.75 4.60 -6.36
C ILE A 145 10.18 4.38 -5.88
N SER A 146 10.56 5.08 -4.83
CA SER A 146 11.86 4.93 -4.17
C SER A 146 11.73 3.97 -3.00
N VAL A 147 12.74 3.13 -2.78
CA VAL A 147 12.81 2.22 -1.63
C VAL A 147 14.05 2.55 -0.82
N SER A 148 13.88 2.66 0.49
CA SER A 148 14.96 2.95 1.45
C SER A 148 14.86 1.98 2.62
N GLY A 149 15.98 1.37 3.00
CA GLY A 149 16.01 0.56 4.22
C GLY A 149 15.97 1.43 5.47
N ILE A 150 15.26 0.97 6.49
CA ILE A 150 15.14 1.64 7.80
C ILE A 150 16.22 1.07 8.74
N GLY A 151 17.00 1.96 9.36
CA GLY A 151 18.11 1.60 10.26
C GLY A 151 19.49 1.49 9.58
N LEU A 152 20.55 1.38 10.40
CA LEU A 152 21.97 1.49 9.98
C LEU A 152 22.43 0.45 8.94
N LEU A 153 21.79 -0.74 8.88
CA LEU A 153 22.13 -1.80 7.91
C LEU A 153 21.24 -1.76 6.65
N GLY A 154 20.04 -1.17 6.74
CA GLY A 154 19.10 -1.07 5.61
C GLY A 154 19.47 0.01 4.61
N GLY A 155 20.04 1.14 5.07
CA GLY A 155 20.41 2.26 4.21
C GLY A 155 21.51 1.96 3.19
N VAL A 156 22.40 1.00 3.48
CA VAL A 156 23.52 0.61 2.58
C VAL A 156 23.04 -0.29 1.43
N LYS A 157 22.02 -1.14 1.66
CA LYS A 157 21.47 -2.07 0.67
C LYS A 157 20.78 -1.35 -0.50
N TRP A 158 19.98 -0.32 -0.21
CA TRP A 158 19.18 0.38 -1.24
C TRP A 158 19.90 1.55 -1.92
N TYR A 159 20.93 2.14 -1.29
CA TYR A 159 21.75 3.18 -1.92
C TYR A 159 22.44 2.68 -3.21
N ALA A 160 22.82 1.40 -3.27
CA ALA A 160 23.45 0.79 -4.44
C ALA A 160 22.52 0.66 -5.66
N ILE A 161 21.20 0.50 -5.46
CA ILE A 161 20.23 0.36 -6.56
C ILE A 161 19.94 1.72 -7.22
N ASN A 162 19.85 2.79 -6.44
CA ASN A 162 19.67 4.16 -6.96
C ASN A 162 20.88 4.64 -7.79
N VAL A 163 22.10 4.23 -7.43
CA VAL A 163 23.32 4.55 -8.20
C VAL A 163 23.33 3.90 -9.59
N VAL A 164 22.72 2.72 -9.77
CA VAL A 164 22.66 2.05 -11.08
C VAL A 164 21.65 2.73 -12.01
N ALA A 165 20.51 3.20 -11.50
CA ALA A 165 19.50 3.89 -12.30
C ALA A 165 20.00 5.25 -12.84
N ASP A 166 20.70 6.03 -12.02
CA ASP A 166 21.28 7.32 -12.44
C ASP A 166 22.42 7.17 -13.45
N VAL A 167 23.24 6.12 -13.32
CA VAL A 167 24.31 5.82 -14.30
C VAL A 167 23.72 5.42 -15.66
N LEU A 168 22.62 4.68 -15.71
CA LEU A 168 21.97 4.31 -16.99
C LEU A 168 21.33 5.51 -17.69
N ARG A 169 20.78 6.47 -16.94
CA ARG A 169 20.20 7.71 -17.50
C ARG A 169 21.26 8.64 -18.08
N GLY A 170 22.48 8.63 -17.54
CA GLY A 170 23.61 9.43 -18.06
C GLY A 170 24.30 8.85 -19.31
N ILE A 171 24.08 7.57 -19.64
CA ILE A 171 24.74 6.91 -20.79
C ILE A 171 23.85 6.91 -22.05
N PHE A 172 22.53 7.00 -21.88
CA PHE A 172 21.54 6.94 -22.98
C PHE A 172 20.64 8.18 -23.11
N GLY A 173 20.94 9.25 -22.37
CA GLY A 173 20.30 10.58 -22.49
C GLY A 173 21.00 11.50 -23.47
#